data_AF-A0A5A9GRY5-F1
#
_entry.id   AF-A0A5A9GRY5-F1
#
_cell.length_a   1.000
_cell.length_b   1.000
_cell.length_c   1.000
_cell.angle_alpha   90.00
_cell.angle_beta   90.00
_cell.angle_gamma   90.00
#
_symmetry.space_group_name_H-M   'P 1'
#
loop_
_entity.id
_entity.type
_entity.pdbx_description
1 polymer ?
#
loop_
_entity_poly.entity_id
_entity_poly.type
_entity_poly.pdbx_seq_one_letter_code
_entity_poly.pdbx_strand_id
1 'polypeptide(L)'
;MTNQPPEDLLQKRFLPLGTLIVAAGTKAEDWIGNLSADRVVEVLSPPDALDRWATDRSLRHIDWLFVHRAGGALQMLKGAEDLLRLRRIDFIQFDQEEAGLDLERIYAVLQGYGYSLFRFANRNLEFCRTAPVDGNPATHLAVAPRHWKRLFARDQSMFRYAELFPRHGVEPRGIVHVGANEGQEYDGYVEAGCRRVIFIEADPDTFARLQERFAGNPDVICIEGAASDRPGRATFSRMSGGMSSSLLNPRDHLVLYPHISLNGTIEVTTDTLPAILAAHEVDPADYNVLAMDTQGAERMILSGCGTLLAQFDAVVTEANYAELYEGCGRLADLDDLLVPHGFERVEEISPHHHSWGDAFYVRHRHSIP
;
A
#
# COMPACT_ATOMS: atom_id res chain seq x y z
N MET A 1 -40.71 -5.62 4.28
CA MET A 1 -39.50 -4.97 4.83
C MET A 1 -38.49 -6.08 5.03
N THR A 2 -37.54 -6.19 4.11
CA THR A 2 -36.60 -7.32 4.04
C THR A 2 -35.66 -7.28 5.24
N ASN A 3 -35.62 -8.39 5.96
CA ASN A 3 -34.76 -8.63 7.12
C ASN A 3 -33.34 -8.92 6.62
N GLN A 4 -32.71 -7.92 5.98
CA GLN A 4 -31.32 -8.06 5.55
C GLN A 4 -30.43 -8.15 6.79
N PRO A 5 -29.57 -9.19 6.90
CA PRO A 5 -28.63 -9.27 8.00
C PRO A 5 -27.77 -7.99 8.02
N PRO A 6 -27.42 -7.46 9.21
CA PRO A 6 -26.70 -6.20 9.30
C PRO A 6 -25.34 -6.17 8.57
N GLU A 7 -24.83 -7.36 8.26
CA GLU A 7 -23.58 -7.65 7.55
C GLU A 7 -23.62 -7.16 6.09
N ASP A 8 -24.79 -7.23 5.43
CA ASP A 8 -24.99 -6.72 4.06
C ASP A 8 -24.80 -5.19 3.97
N LEU A 9 -25.09 -4.46 5.06
CA LEU A 9 -25.02 -2.99 5.11
C LEU A 9 -23.59 -2.46 5.24
N LEU A 10 -22.71 -3.17 5.98
CA LEU A 10 -21.30 -2.80 6.10
C LEU A 10 -20.60 -3.05 4.76
N GLN A 11 -20.77 -4.25 4.21
CA GLN A 11 -20.04 -4.64 3.01
C GLN A 11 -20.44 -3.85 1.76
N LYS A 12 -21.71 -3.47 1.58
CA LYS A 12 -22.14 -2.60 0.46
C LYS A 12 -21.58 -1.18 0.56
N ARG A 13 -21.21 -0.72 1.75
CA ARG A 13 -20.63 0.61 1.98
C ARG A 13 -19.11 0.62 1.85
N PHE A 14 -18.45 -0.51 2.09
CA PHE A 14 -16.99 -0.58 2.16
C PHE A 14 -16.31 -1.19 0.93
N LEU A 15 -16.99 -2.08 0.19
CA LEU A 15 -16.34 -2.90 -0.83
C LEU A 15 -16.79 -2.54 -2.26
N PRO A 16 -15.85 -2.27 -3.19
CA PRO A 16 -16.13 -2.09 -4.61
C PRO A 16 -16.56 -3.41 -5.30
N LEU A 17 -16.83 -3.37 -6.60
CA LEU A 17 -17.07 -4.57 -7.41
C LEU A 17 -15.76 -5.38 -7.56
N GLY A 18 -15.86 -6.71 -7.71
CA GLY A 18 -14.69 -7.58 -7.92
C GLY A 18 -13.89 -7.91 -6.66
N THR A 19 -14.41 -7.55 -5.49
CA THR A 19 -13.80 -7.80 -4.19
C THR A 19 -13.69 -9.29 -3.88
N LEU A 20 -12.54 -9.74 -3.37
CA LEU A 20 -12.32 -11.10 -2.86
C LEU A 20 -12.79 -11.21 -1.41
N ILE A 21 -13.80 -12.06 -1.19
CA ILE A 21 -14.29 -12.45 0.12
C ILE A 21 -13.83 -13.87 0.43
N VAL A 22 -13.20 -14.05 1.58
CA VAL A 22 -12.89 -15.37 2.12
C VAL A 22 -13.80 -15.62 3.31
N ALA A 23 -14.65 -16.64 3.21
CA ALA A 23 -15.48 -17.09 4.31
C ALA A 23 -14.87 -18.36 4.93
N ALA A 24 -14.37 -18.21 6.16
CA ALA A 24 -13.75 -19.28 6.92
C ALA A 24 -14.72 -19.82 7.96
N GLY A 25 -15.09 -21.10 7.84
CA GLY A 25 -16.11 -21.69 8.69
C GLY A 25 -16.81 -22.92 8.13
N THR A 26 -17.49 -23.66 9.02
CA THR A 26 -18.34 -24.78 8.62
C THR A 26 -19.66 -24.29 8.02
N LYS A 27 -20.02 -24.74 6.81
CA LYS A 27 -21.20 -24.26 6.05
C LYS A 27 -21.11 -22.77 5.67
N ALA A 28 -19.90 -22.28 5.39
CA ALA A 28 -19.67 -20.90 5.01
C ALA A 28 -20.46 -20.48 3.76
N GLU A 29 -20.71 -21.43 2.85
CA GLU A 29 -21.55 -21.28 1.66
C GLU A 29 -22.97 -20.78 1.96
N ASP A 30 -23.54 -21.14 3.12
CA ASP A 30 -24.90 -20.75 3.52
C ASP A 30 -24.99 -19.26 3.88
N TRP A 31 -23.86 -18.63 4.23
CA TRP A 31 -23.83 -17.24 4.72
C TRP A 31 -23.48 -16.24 3.61
N ILE A 32 -22.75 -16.72 2.59
CA ILE A 32 -22.28 -15.91 1.46
C ILE A 32 -23.21 -15.95 0.25
N GLY A 33 -24.24 -16.81 0.26
CA GLY A 33 -25.10 -17.06 -0.91
C GLY A 33 -25.75 -15.82 -1.53
N ASN A 34 -26.00 -14.77 -0.74
CA ASN A 34 -26.58 -13.50 -1.19
C ASN A 34 -25.55 -12.44 -1.65
N LEU A 35 -24.25 -12.72 -1.50
CA LEU A 35 -23.15 -11.79 -1.79
C LEU A 35 -22.53 -11.98 -3.19
N SER A 36 -23.04 -12.95 -3.96
CA SER A 36 -22.34 -13.66 -5.04
C SER A 36 -22.41 -13.04 -6.44
N ALA A 37 -23.26 -12.03 -6.69
CA ALA A 37 -23.46 -11.56 -8.07
C ALA A 37 -22.22 -10.85 -8.66
N ASP A 38 -21.46 -10.11 -7.84
CA ASP A 38 -20.39 -9.22 -8.31
C ASP A 38 -19.06 -9.36 -7.51
N ARG A 39 -18.88 -10.48 -6.79
CA ARG A 39 -17.75 -10.70 -5.88
C ARG A 39 -17.14 -12.09 -6.07
N VAL A 40 -15.84 -12.20 -5.85
CA VAL A 40 -15.15 -13.50 -5.83
C VAL A 40 -15.26 -14.04 -4.41
N VAL A 41 -15.82 -15.24 -4.24
CA VAL A 41 -16.00 -15.82 -2.91
C VAL A 41 -15.29 -17.17 -2.82
N GLU A 42 -14.42 -17.28 -1.83
CA GLU A 42 -13.65 -18.47 -1.51
C GLU A 42 -14.06 -18.99 -0.13
N VAL A 43 -14.16 -20.32 0.01
CA VAL A 43 -14.52 -20.97 1.27
C VAL A 43 -13.31 -21.69 1.85
N LEU A 44 -12.99 -21.36 3.10
CA LEU A 44 -11.93 -21.99 3.87
C LEU A 44 -12.52 -22.93 4.93
N SER A 45 -12.12 -24.20 4.89
CA SER A 45 -12.50 -25.18 5.90
C SER A 45 -11.59 -25.08 7.13
N PRO A 46 -12.14 -25.05 8.36
CA PRO A 46 -11.31 -25.11 9.56
C PRO A 46 -10.62 -26.48 9.72
N PRO A 47 -9.40 -26.56 10.31
CA PRO A 47 -8.54 -25.49 10.84
C PRO A 47 -7.35 -25.18 9.89
N ASP A 48 -7.57 -25.10 8.59
CA ASP A 48 -6.50 -24.81 7.63
C ASP A 48 -5.76 -23.52 8.00
N ALA A 49 -4.42 -23.53 7.91
CA ALA A 49 -3.60 -22.34 8.13
C ALA A 49 -3.82 -21.36 6.97
N LEU A 50 -4.39 -20.19 7.26
CA LEU A 50 -4.80 -19.21 6.24
C LEU A 50 -3.66 -18.79 5.30
N ASP A 51 -2.44 -18.57 5.81
CA ASP A 51 -1.27 -18.24 5.00
C ASP A 51 -0.93 -19.35 4.00
N ARG A 52 -0.93 -20.61 4.47
CA ARG A 52 -0.67 -21.77 3.60
C ARG A 52 -1.78 -21.91 2.55
N TRP A 53 -3.03 -21.81 2.99
CA TRP A 53 -4.20 -21.89 2.11
C TRP A 53 -4.18 -20.82 1.01
N ALA A 54 -3.80 -19.58 1.36
CA ALA A 54 -3.68 -18.47 0.43
C ALA A 54 -2.51 -18.71 -0.54
N THR A 55 -1.37 -19.16 -0.03
CA THR A 55 -0.19 -19.52 -0.83
C THR A 55 -0.50 -20.60 -1.88
N ASP A 56 -1.16 -21.69 -1.46
CA ASP A 56 -1.54 -22.80 -2.35
C ASP A 56 -2.46 -22.36 -3.50
N ARG A 57 -3.17 -21.23 -3.32
CA ARG A 57 -4.08 -20.62 -4.31
C ARG A 57 -3.49 -19.40 -5.02
N SER A 58 -2.25 -19.05 -4.73
CA SER A 58 -1.62 -17.81 -5.22
C SER A 58 -2.43 -16.55 -4.86
N LEU A 59 -3.17 -16.57 -3.75
CA LEU A 59 -3.88 -15.42 -3.22
C LEU A 59 -2.91 -14.58 -2.40
N ARG A 60 -2.66 -13.35 -2.86
CA ARG A 60 -1.75 -12.42 -2.19
C ARG A 60 -2.45 -11.31 -1.42
N HIS A 61 -3.77 -11.24 -1.49
CA HIS A 61 -4.58 -10.24 -0.80
C HIS A 61 -5.98 -10.79 -0.58
N ILE A 62 -6.59 -10.43 0.55
CA ILE A 62 -7.98 -10.73 0.89
C ILE A 62 -8.65 -9.41 1.26
N ASP A 63 -9.63 -8.98 0.49
CA ASP A 63 -10.31 -7.73 0.82
C ASP A 63 -11.20 -7.91 2.06
N TRP A 64 -11.87 -9.06 2.21
CA TRP A 64 -12.71 -9.30 3.39
C TRP A 64 -12.62 -10.75 3.87
N LEU A 65 -12.09 -10.94 5.07
CA LEU A 65 -12.09 -12.21 5.78
C LEU A 65 -13.28 -12.26 6.73
N PHE A 66 -14.19 -13.20 6.52
CA PHE A 66 -15.29 -13.51 7.43
C PHE A 66 -14.97 -14.79 8.20
N VAL A 67 -14.95 -14.72 9.53
CA VAL A 67 -14.67 -15.86 10.41
C VAL A 67 -15.90 -16.15 11.26
N HIS A 68 -16.52 -17.30 11.02
CA HIS A 68 -17.70 -17.74 11.76
C HIS A 68 -17.76 -19.27 11.81
N ARG A 69 -18.03 -19.84 12.99
CA ARG A 69 -17.95 -21.29 13.24
C ARG A 69 -16.67 -21.90 12.67
N ALA A 70 -15.56 -21.20 12.87
CA ALA A 70 -14.25 -21.57 12.35
C ALA A 70 -13.38 -22.28 13.40
N GLY A 71 -13.95 -22.61 14.55
CA GLY A 71 -13.23 -23.24 15.66
C GLY A 71 -12.43 -22.24 16.52
N GLY A 72 -12.71 -20.94 16.40
CA GLY A 72 -12.16 -19.84 17.16
C GLY A 72 -11.41 -18.84 16.28
N ALA A 73 -11.76 -17.56 16.38
CA ALA A 73 -11.13 -16.49 15.59
C ALA A 73 -9.64 -16.36 15.91
N LEU A 74 -9.25 -16.53 17.17
CA LEU A 74 -7.84 -16.49 17.56
C LEU A 74 -7.01 -17.56 16.85
N GLN A 75 -7.55 -18.76 16.67
CA GLN A 75 -6.81 -19.84 16.01
C GLN A 75 -6.64 -19.57 14.52
N MET A 76 -7.65 -18.99 13.87
CA MET A 76 -7.56 -18.53 12.48
C MET A 76 -6.48 -17.46 12.32
N LEU A 77 -6.46 -16.44 13.20
CA LEU A 77 -5.48 -15.36 13.14
C LEU A 77 -4.04 -15.85 13.38
N LYS A 78 -3.83 -16.88 14.20
CA LYS A 78 -2.50 -17.52 14.36
C LYS A 78 -2.02 -18.21 13.08
N GLY A 79 -2.93 -18.62 12.21
CA GLY A 79 -2.59 -19.20 10.90
C GLY A 79 -2.44 -18.16 9.79
N ALA A 80 -2.52 -16.87 10.10
CA ALA A 80 -2.53 -15.74 9.17
C ALA A 80 -1.41 -14.73 9.46
N GLU A 81 -0.30 -15.18 10.03
CA GLU A 81 0.78 -14.31 10.52
C GLU A 81 1.35 -13.46 9.38
N ASP A 82 1.65 -14.04 8.23
CA ASP A 82 2.22 -13.29 7.09
C ASP A 82 1.19 -12.36 6.46
N LEU A 83 -0.05 -12.82 6.28
CA LEU A 83 -1.13 -11.98 5.76
C LEU A 83 -1.44 -10.78 6.68
N LEU A 84 -1.37 -10.95 8.01
CA LEU A 84 -1.59 -9.87 8.97
C LEU A 84 -0.37 -8.92 9.04
N ARG A 85 0.85 -9.47 9.12
CA ARG A 85 2.09 -8.70 9.18
C ARG A 85 2.27 -7.84 7.95
N LEU A 86 2.00 -8.39 6.77
CA LEU A 86 2.03 -7.67 5.49
C LEU A 86 0.70 -6.97 5.20
N ARG A 87 -0.24 -6.90 6.15
CA ARG A 87 -1.56 -6.24 6.05
C ARG A 87 -2.27 -6.52 4.72
N ARG A 88 -2.20 -7.77 4.27
CA ARG A 88 -2.83 -8.33 3.05
C ARG A 88 -4.27 -8.76 3.29
N ILE A 89 -4.87 -8.34 4.42
CA ILE A 89 -6.29 -8.51 4.72
C ILE A 89 -6.88 -7.14 5.05
N ASP A 90 -7.83 -6.62 4.27
CA ASP A 90 -8.32 -5.25 4.52
C ASP A 90 -9.32 -5.18 5.66
N PHE A 91 -10.24 -6.15 5.69
CA PHE A 91 -11.30 -6.23 6.68
C PHE A 91 -11.36 -7.63 7.27
N ILE A 92 -11.39 -7.72 8.60
CA ILE A 92 -11.56 -9.00 9.31
C ILE A 92 -12.81 -8.90 10.16
N GLN A 93 -13.80 -9.72 9.85
CA GLN A 93 -15.08 -9.78 10.53
C GLN A 93 -15.20 -11.11 11.29
N PHE A 94 -15.56 -11.03 12.56
CA PHE A 94 -15.83 -12.20 13.40
C PHE A 94 -16.92 -11.85 14.43
N ASP A 95 -17.71 -12.83 14.86
CA ASP A 95 -18.73 -12.58 15.88
C ASP A 95 -18.23 -12.84 17.30
N GLN A 96 -19.02 -12.40 18.27
CA GLN A 96 -18.73 -12.57 19.70
C GLN A 96 -18.61 -14.04 20.12
N GLU A 97 -19.33 -14.96 19.45
CA GLU A 97 -19.26 -16.40 19.74
C GLU A 97 -17.91 -16.98 19.31
N GLU A 98 -17.43 -16.58 18.12
CA GLU A 98 -16.17 -16.98 17.52
C GLU A 98 -14.96 -16.41 18.29
N ALA A 99 -15.12 -15.25 18.91
CA ALA A 99 -14.12 -14.67 19.81
C ALA A 99 -14.08 -15.39 21.17
N GLY A 100 -15.24 -15.76 21.71
CA GLY A 100 -15.35 -16.42 23.01
C GLY A 100 -14.62 -15.68 24.13
N LEU A 101 -13.82 -16.41 24.91
CA LEU A 101 -12.99 -15.87 25.99
C LEU A 101 -11.70 -15.19 25.50
N ASP A 102 -11.37 -15.31 24.20
CA ASP A 102 -10.11 -14.83 23.62
C ASP A 102 -10.20 -13.40 23.05
N LEU A 103 -11.34 -12.72 23.21
CA LEU A 103 -11.59 -11.41 22.58
C LEU A 103 -10.49 -10.38 22.85
N GLU A 104 -10.02 -10.26 24.09
CA GLU A 104 -8.94 -9.35 24.46
C GLU A 104 -7.64 -9.67 23.71
N ARG A 105 -7.31 -10.96 23.60
CA ARG A 105 -6.12 -11.43 22.90
C ARG A 105 -6.23 -11.22 21.38
N ILE A 106 -7.41 -11.43 20.81
CA ILE A 106 -7.69 -11.15 19.40
C ILE A 106 -7.46 -9.66 19.11
N TYR A 107 -8.01 -8.78 19.95
CA TYR A 107 -7.81 -7.33 19.83
C TYR A 107 -6.33 -6.97 19.89
N ALA A 108 -5.59 -7.50 20.88
CA ALA A 108 -4.16 -7.23 21.03
C ALA A 108 -3.34 -7.68 19.80
N VAL A 109 -3.63 -8.86 19.24
CA VAL A 109 -2.95 -9.35 18.02
C VAL A 109 -3.21 -8.43 16.84
N LEU A 110 -4.47 -8.09 16.57
CA LEU A 110 -4.85 -7.27 15.43
C LEU A 110 -4.30 -5.84 15.55
N GLN A 111 -4.36 -5.24 16.74
CA GLN A 111 -3.77 -3.92 17.02
C GLN A 111 -2.25 -3.94 16.90
N GLY A 112 -1.60 -5.06 17.26
CA GLY A 112 -0.16 -5.25 17.06
C GLY A 112 0.27 -5.15 15.60
N TYR A 113 -0.61 -5.52 14.66
CA TYR A 113 -0.39 -5.35 13.22
C TYR A 113 -0.94 -4.02 12.65
N GLY A 114 -1.45 -3.14 13.52
CA GLY A 114 -1.94 -1.81 13.17
C GLY A 114 -3.43 -1.71 12.84
N TYR A 115 -4.20 -2.80 12.96
CA TYR A 115 -5.63 -2.76 12.65
C TYR A 115 -6.40 -1.90 13.65
N SER A 116 -7.38 -1.16 13.13
CA SER A 116 -8.38 -0.45 13.94
C SER A 116 -9.58 -1.34 14.20
N LEU A 117 -10.01 -1.43 15.46
CA LEU A 117 -11.04 -2.38 15.88
C LEU A 117 -12.36 -1.66 16.12
N PHE A 118 -13.44 -2.28 15.66
CA PHE A 118 -14.80 -1.79 15.80
C PHE A 118 -15.71 -2.90 16.30
N ARG A 119 -16.76 -2.49 17.00
CA ARG A 119 -17.88 -3.33 17.38
C ARG A 119 -19.13 -2.85 16.65
N PHE A 120 -19.83 -3.76 16.00
CA PHE A 120 -21.13 -3.54 15.42
C PHE A 120 -22.21 -4.23 16.27
N ALA A 121 -23.06 -3.43 16.89
CA ALA A 121 -24.19 -3.90 17.69
C ALA A 121 -25.35 -2.91 17.58
N ASN A 122 -26.60 -3.39 17.58
CA ASN A 122 -27.80 -2.53 17.55
C ASN A 122 -27.80 -1.49 16.40
N ARG A 123 -27.30 -1.88 15.22
CA ARG A 123 -27.14 -1.02 14.03
C ARG A 123 -26.14 0.14 14.17
N ASN A 124 -25.31 0.13 15.21
CA ASN A 124 -24.27 1.10 15.44
C ASN A 124 -22.90 0.44 15.29
N LEU A 125 -22.00 1.12 14.57
CA LEU A 125 -20.59 0.76 14.49
C LEU A 125 -19.81 1.68 15.44
N GLU A 126 -19.21 1.10 16.47
CA GLU A 126 -18.47 1.78 17.52
C GLU A 126 -16.98 1.47 17.38
N PHE A 127 -16.12 2.49 17.44
CA PHE A 127 -14.68 2.29 17.50
C PHE A 127 -14.26 1.83 18.91
N CYS A 128 -13.50 0.74 18.99
CA CYS A 128 -13.11 0.11 20.24
C CYS A 128 -11.59 0.15 20.41
N ARG A 129 -11.10 0.98 21.35
CA ARG A 129 -9.68 1.00 21.73
C ARG A 129 -9.27 -0.26 22.51
N THR A 130 -10.19 -0.83 23.25
CA THR A 130 -10.02 -2.05 24.05
C THR A 130 -11.17 -3.01 23.77
N ALA A 131 -10.95 -4.30 24.04
CA ALA A 131 -12.01 -5.30 23.92
C ALA A 131 -13.19 -4.97 24.85
N PRO A 132 -14.44 -4.98 24.35
CA PRO A 132 -15.62 -4.90 25.20
C PRO A 132 -15.68 -6.05 26.21
N VAL A 133 -16.11 -5.76 27.44
CA VAL A 133 -16.18 -6.75 28.54
C VAL A 133 -17.62 -7.14 28.90
N ASP A 134 -18.62 -6.59 28.20
CA ASP A 134 -20.03 -6.80 28.52
C ASP A 134 -20.58 -8.17 28.05
N GLY A 135 -19.85 -8.86 27.17
CA GLY A 135 -20.23 -10.16 26.61
C GLY A 135 -21.49 -10.13 25.73
N ASN A 136 -22.01 -8.95 25.40
CA ASN A 136 -23.24 -8.87 24.62
C ASN A 136 -22.97 -9.30 23.16
N PRO A 137 -23.90 -10.05 22.54
CA PRO A 137 -23.77 -10.44 21.13
C PRO A 137 -23.47 -9.25 20.23
N ALA A 138 -22.42 -9.37 19.44
CA ALA A 138 -21.97 -8.35 18.52
C ALA A 138 -21.15 -8.97 17.38
N THR A 139 -20.97 -8.20 16.32
CA THR A 139 -19.98 -8.46 15.28
C THR A 139 -18.80 -7.54 15.51
N HIS A 140 -17.59 -8.06 15.45
CA HIS A 140 -16.36 -7.29 15.49
C HIS A 140 -15.82 -7.11 14.08
N LEU A 141 -15.21 -5.95 13.83
CA LEU A 141 -14.59 -5.61 12.57
C LEU A 141 -13.22 -5.01 12.82
N ALA A 142 -12.18 -5.67 12.32
CA ALA A 142 -10.84 -5.10 12.20
C ALA A 142 -10.69 -4.46 10.82
N VAL A 143 -10.08 -3.28 10.77
CA VAL A 143 -9.87 -2.53 9.53
C VAL A 143 -8.39 -2.20 9.37
N ALA A 144 -7.82 -2.53 8.22
CA ALA A 144 -6.43 -2.24 7.88
C ALA A 144 -6.13 -0.73 7.88
N PRO A 145 -4.92 -0.30 8.26
CA PRO A 145 -4.52 1.11 8.38
C PRO A 145 -4.85 1.97 7.16
N ARG A 146 -4.62 1.45 5.95
CA ARG A 146 -4.87 2.17 4.68
C ARG A 146 -6.27 2.76 4.57
N HIS A 147 -7.26 2.13 5.19
CA HIS A 147 -8.66 2.55 5.10
C HIS A 147 -9.08 3.55 6.18
N TRP A 148 -8.30 3.72 7.26
CA TRP A 148 -8.69 4.54 8.41
C TRP A 148 -9.00 5.99 8.04
N LYS A 149 -8.05 6.64 7.36
CA LYS A 149 -8.16 8.06 7.00
C LYS A 149 -9.38 8.35 6.14
N ARG A 150 -9.59 7.55 5.10
CA ARG A 150 -10.69 7.70 4.15
C ARG A 150 -12.07 7.42 4.76
N LEU A 151 -12.20 6.32 5.51
CA LEU A 151 -13.51 5.83 5.96
C LEU A 151 -13.98 6.48 7.26
N PHE A 152 -13.06 6.77 8.19
CA PHE A 152 -13.42 7.15 9.56
C PHE A 152 -12.94 8.54 9.93
N ALA A 153 -11.68 8.90 9.66
CA ALA A 153 -11.18 10.24 9.99
C ALA A 153 -11.65 11.31 8.99
N ARG A 154 -11.97 10.92 7.75
CA ARG A 154 -12.23 11.82 6.61
C ARG A 154 -11.09 12.83 6.40
N ASP A 155 -9.87 12.35 6.60
CA ASP A 155 -8.63 13.11 6.47
C ASP A 155 -7.98 12.75 5.13
N GLN A 156 -7.71 13.77 4.32
CA GLN A 156 -7.10 13.61 3.00
C GLN A 156 -5.59 13.88 2.99
N SER A 157 -4.96 14.09 4.15
CA SER A 157 -3.53 14.34 4.23
C SER A 157 -2.70 13.12 3.83
N MET A 158 -1.70 13.36 2.99
CA MET A 158 -0.63 12.41 2.69
C MET A 158 0.40 12.38 3.83
N PHE A 159 1.48 11.63 3.65
CA PHE A 159 2.55 11.59 4.65
C PHE A 159 3.21 12.95 4.84
N ARG A 160 3.50 13.29 6.10
CA ARG A 160 4.38 14.41 6.45
C ARG A 160 5.72 13.84 6.88
N TYR A 161 6.74 14.00 6.03
CA TYR A 161 8.06 13.38 6.24
C TYR A 161 8.73 13.79 7.55
N ALA A 162 8.52 15.05 7.98
CA ALA A 162 9.02 15.56 9.25
C ALA A 162 8.46 14.84 10.50
N GLU A 163 7.32 14.18 10.36
CA GLU A 163 6.76 13.31 11.41
C GLU A 163 7.06 11.84 11.14
N LEU A 164 6.98 11.43 9.88
CA LEU A 164 7.10 10.03 9.44
C LEU A 164 8.50 9.47 9.71
N PHE A 165 9.54 10.19 9.28
CA PHE A 165 10.92 9.72 9.40
C PHE A 165 11.35 9.52 10.87
N PRO A 166 11.26 10.52 11.77
CA PRO A 166 11.68 10.34 13.15
C PRO A 166 10.83 9.33 13.92
N ARG A 167 9.53 9.19 13.60
CA ARG A 167 8.66 8.18 14.22
C ARG A 167 9.20 6.76 14.05
N HIS A 168 9.84 6.50 12.91
CA HIS A 168 10.40 5.19 12.58
C HIS A 168 11.94 5.16 12.60
N GLY A 169 12.57 6.14 13.25
CA GLY A 169 14.02 6.16 13.46
C GLY A 169 14.84 6.39 12.19
N VAL A 170 14.26 7.01 11.16
CA VAL A 170 14.96 7.35 9.91
C VAL A 170 15.50 8.78 10.01
N GLU A 171 16.82 8.94 9.84
CA GLU A 171 17.47 10.23 9.70
C GLU A 171 17.96 10.38 8.23
N PRO A 172 17.31 11.23 7.42
CA PRO A 172 17.61 11.32 6.00
C PRO A 172 18.91 12.10 5.74
N ARG A 173 19.95 11.42 5.23
CA ARG A 173 21.21 12.03 4.77
C ARG A 173 21.10 12.60 3.36
N GLY A 174 20.28 11.95 2.54
CA GLY A 174 19.98 12.33 1.17
C GLY A 174 18.81 11.50 0.65
N ILE A 175 18.00 12.10 -0.22
CA ILE A 175 16.84 11.47 -0.84
C ILE A 175 17.08 11.31 -2.33
N VAL A 176 16.88 10.09 -2.86
CA VAL A 176 16.73 9.85 -4.29
C VAL A 176 15.23 9.80 -4.57
N HIS A 177 14.70 10.75 -5.32
CA HIS A 177 13.29 10.82 -5.71
C HIS A 177 13.16 10.51 -7.20
N VAL A 178 12.43 9.45 -7.53
CA VAL A 178 12.09 9.04 -8.90
C VAL A 178 10.64 9.38 -9.21
N GLY A 179 10.40 10.05 -10.35
CA GLY A 179 9.07 10.58 -10.69
C GLY A 179 8.85 11.97 -10.09
N ALA A 180 9.89 12.80 -10.16
CA ALA A 180 9.96 14.06 -9.42
C ALA A 180 8.95 15.13 -9.87
N ASN A 181 8.40 15.02 -11.08
CA ASN A 181 7.60 16.07 -11.69
C ASN A 181 8.32 17.43 -11.62
N GLU A 182 7.77 18.42 -10.91
CA GLU A 182 8.37 19.75 -10.73
C GLU A 182 9.04 19.89 -9.34
N GLY A 183 9.23 18.78 -8.61
CA GLY A 183 9.89 18.70 -7.30
C GLY A 183 9.06 19.26 -6.15
N GLN A 184 7.74 19.03 -6.18
CA GLN A 184 6.79 19.55 -5.21
C GLN A 184 7.07 19.08 -3.77
N GLU A 185 7.71 17.93 -3.61
CA GLU A 185 8.00 17.29 -2.32
C GLU A 185 9.20 17.92 -1.61
N TYR A 186 9.99 18.76 -2.30
CA TYR A 186 11.23 19.33 -1.77
C TYR A 186 11.03 20.04 -0.42
N ASP A 187 10.00 20.87 -0.28
CA ASP A 187 9.75 21.61 0.95
C ASP A 187 9.45 20.68 2.12
N GLY A 188 8.75 19.56 1.86
CA GLY A 188 8.50 18.52 2.85
C GLY A 188 9.77 17.78 3.28
N TYR A 189 10.71 17.58 2.36
CA TYR A 189 12.04 17.02 2.67
C TYR A 189 12.87 17.98 3.52
N VAL A 190 12.86 19.28 3.19
CA VAL A 190 13.55 20.30 3.98
C VAL A 190 12.95 20.39 5.38
N GLU A 191 11.62 20.34 5.52
CA GLU A 191 10.94 20.28 6.82
C GLU A 191 11.38 19.04 7.62
N ALA A 192 11.62 17.92 6.93
CA ALA A 192 12.14 16.69 7.52
C ALA A 192 13.66 16.70 7.80
N GLY A 193 14.33 17.84 7.60
CA GLY A 193 15.76 17.99 7.85
C GLY A 193 16.68 17.55 6.71
N CYS A 194 16.13 17.21 5.53
CA CYS A 194 16.92 16.78 4.37
C CYS A 194 16.87 17.81 3.25
N ARG A 195 18.01 18.46 2.98
CA ARG A 195 18.14 19.38 1.84
C ARG A 195 18.72 18.71 0.60
N ARG A 196 19.50 17.64 0.80
CA ARG A 196 20.22 16.92 -0.26
C ARG A 196 19.28 15.99 -0.99
N VAL A 197 18.95 16.33 -2.24
CA VAL A 197 17.95 15.59 -3.03
C VAL A 197 18.44 15.37 -4.45
N ILE A 198 18.26 14.16 -4.97
CA ILE A 198 18.31 13.88 -6.39
C ILE A 198 16.87 13.74 -6.87
N PHE A 199 16.48 14.56 -7.85
CA PHE A 199 15.22 14.43 -8.56
C PHE A 199 15.47 13.81 -9.94
N ILE A 200 14.76 12.73 -10.24
CA ILE A 200 14.80 12.04 -11.52
C ILE A 200 13.43 12.19 -12.18
N GLU A 201 13.38 12.81 -13.35
CA GLU A 201 12.15 13.06 -14.12
C GLU A 201 12.29 12.56 -15.56
N ALA A 202 11.29 11.81 -16.03
CA ALA A 202 11.32 11.16 -17.35
C ALA A 202 10.87 12.08 -18.48
N ASP A 203 9.96 13.00 -18.20
CA ASP A 203 9.35 13.90 -19.17
C ASP A 203 10.25 15.13 -19.44
N PRO A 204 10.80 15.31 -20.66
CA PRO A 204 11.78 16.38 -20.91
C PRO A 204 11.24 17.80 -20.68
N ASP A 205 9.95 18.04 -20.97
CA ASP A 205 9.34 19.36 -20.78
C ASP A 205 9.17 19.68 -19.30
N THR A 206 8.82 18.67 -18.49
CA THR A 206 8.67 18.76 -17.04
C THR A 206 10.03 18.83 -16.35
N PHE A 207 10.99 18.03 -16.80
CA PHE A 207 12.39 18.11 -16.39
C PHE A 207 12.96 19.52 -16.59
N ALA A 208 12.69 20.18 -17.71
CA ALA A 208 13.16 21.55 -17.94
C ALA A 208 12.65 22.53 -16.87
N ARG A 209 11.38 22.40 -16.44
CA ARG A 209 10.79 23.23 -15.37
C ARG A 209 11.36 22.88 -13.99
N LEU A 210 11.56 21.59 -13.72
CA LEU A 210 12.25 21.10 -12.52
C LEU A 210 13.67 21.67 -12.42
N GLN A 211 14.44 21.61 -13.52
CA GLN A 211 15.79 22.14 -13.59
C GLN A 211 15.82 23.66 -13.37
N GLU A 212 14.91 24.40 -14.00
CA GLU A 212 14.78 25.84 -13.80
C GLU A 212 14.48 26.19 -12.34
N ARG A 213 13.55 25.45 -11.70
CA ARG A 213 13.19 25.64 -10.28
C ARG A 213 14.39 25.50 -9.35
N PHE A 214 15.30 24.57 -9.62
CA PHE A 214 16.43 24.24 -8.74
C PHE A 214 17.80 24.74 -9.24
N ALA A 215 17.86 25.53 -10.31
CA ALA A 215 19.12 25.98 -10.93
C ALA A 215 20.10 26.68 -9.95
N GLY A 216 19.59 27.33 -8.90
CA GLY A 216 20.39 27.99 -7.87
C GLY A 216 20.60 27.20 -6.58
N ASN A 217 20.12 25.96 -6.50
CA ASN A 217 20.15 25.16 -5.28
C ASN A 217 21.29 24.13 -5.32
N PRO A 218 22.38 24.31 -4.56
CA PRO A 218 23.52 23.39 -4.58
C PRO A 218 23.23 22.05 -3.92
N ASP A 219 22.13 21.94 -3.17
CA ASP A 219 21.74 20.70 -2.49
C ASP A 219 20.88 19.79 -3.40
N VAL A 220 20.53 20.24 -4.61
CA VAL A 220 19.63 19.51 -5.50
C VAL A 220 20.32 19.17 -6.82
N ILE A 221 20.22 17.90 -7.22
CA ILE A 221 20.62 17.42 -8.54
C ILE A 221 19.35 17.01 -9.29
N CYS A 222 19.15 17.58 -10.48
CA CYS A 222 18.06 17.18 -11.38
C CYS A 222 18.63 16.31 -12.50
N ILE A 223 18.02 15.15 -12.75
CA ILE A 223 18.41 14.20 -13.78
C ILE A 223 17.22 13.93 -14.71
N GLU A 224 17.43 14.05 -16.02
CA GLU A 224 16.48 13.63 -17.04
C GLU A 224 16.65 12.13 -17.30
N GLY A 225 15.62 11.33 -17.04
CA GLY A 225 15.66 9.90 -17.33
C GLY A 225 14.51 9.13 -16.70
N ALA A 226 14.19 7.97 -17.29
CA ALA A 226 13.16 7.09 -16.77
C ALA A 226 13.80 5.87 -16.11
N ALA A 227 13.75 5.79 -14.78
CA ALA A 227 14.23 4.60 -14.07
C ALA A 227 13.33 3.39 -14.37
N SER A 228 13.95 2.24 -14.61
CA SER A 228 13.28 1.02 -15.09
C SER A 228 14.06 -0.24 -14.64
N ASP A 229 13.64 -1.42 -15.14
CA ASP A 229 14.29 -2.70 -14.87
C ASP A 229 15.44 -3.01 -15.84
N ARG A 230 15.62 -2.21 -16.89
CA ARG A 230 16.66 -2.40 -17.91
C ARG A 230 17.00 -1.12 -18.71
N PRO A 231 18.20 -1.02 -19.30
CA PRO A 231 18.53 0.03 -20.26
C PRO A 231 17.73 -0.12 -21.55
N GLY A 232 17.33 1.01 -22.16
CA GLY A 232 16.64 1.00 -23.43
C GLY A 232 15.87 2.28 -23.75
N ARG A 233 14.80 2.10 -24.53
CA ARG A 233 13.80 3.14 -24.84
C ARG A 233 12.43 2.59 -24.53
N ALA A 234 11.54 3.43 -24.03
CA ALA A 234 10.16 3.09 -23.76
C ALA A 234 9.23 4.21 -24.20
N THR A 235 8.00 3.83 -24.54
CA THR A 235 6.91 4.79 -24.73
C THR A 235 6.45 5.28 -23.37
N PHE A 236 6.43 6.59 -23.17
CA PHE A 236 5.95 7.26 -21.97
C PHE A 236 4.63 7.96 -22.27
N SER A 237 3.61 7.66 -21.47
CA SER A 237 2.25 8.21 -21.58
C SER A 237 2.17 9.54 -20.84
N ARG A 238 1.93 10.63 -21.57
CA ARG A 238 1.73 11.96 -21.00
C ARG A 238 0.26 12.18 -20.67
N MET A 239 -0.06 12.36 -19.40
CA MET A 239 -1.42 12.68 -18.96
C MET A 239 -1.64 14.19 -18.87
N SER A 240 -2.89 14.62 -19.02
CA SER A 240 -3.25 16.02 -18.77
C SER A 240 -2.92 16.41 -17.33
N GLY A 241 -2.37 17.62 -17.16
CA GLY A 241 -1.88 18.10 -15.86
C GLY A 241 -0.51 17.55 -15.44
N GLY A 242 0.08 16.60 -16.17
CA GLY A 242 1.44 16.10 -15.94
C GLY A 242 1.61 15.13 -14.77
N MET A 243 0.81 15.27 -13.71
CA MET A 243 0.93 14.54 -12.43
C MET A 243 0.57 13.04 -12.48
N SER A 244 0.08 12.53 -13.60
CA SER A 244 -0.33 11.12 -13.73
C SER A 244 0.37 10.39 -14.88
N SER A 245 1.45 10.98 -15.42
CA SER A 245 2.20 10.44 -16.55
C SER A 245 3.02 9.22 -16.11
N SER A 246 3.20 8.24 -17.00
CA SER A 246 3.80 6.95 -16.64
C SER A 246 4.49 6.26 -17.81
N LEU A 247 5.45 5.38 -17.51
CA LEU A 247 5.99 4.39 -18.44
C LEU A 247 4.96 3.30 -18.81
N LEU A 248 3.87 3.22 -18.05
CA LEU A 248 2.78 2.29 -18.29
C LEU A 248 1.59 3.01 -18.91
N ASN A 249 0.82 2.28 -19.72
CA ASN A 249 -0.43 2.80 -20.25
C ASN A 249 -1.45 2.94 -19.10
N PRO A 250 -2.23 4.02 -19.07
CA PRO A 250 -3.30 4.14 -18.09
C PRO A 250 -4.39 3.09 -18.35
N ARG A 251 -4.94 2.52 -17.28
CA ARG A 251 -6.05 1.56 -17.31
C ARG A 251 -7.22 2.10 -16.49
N ASP A 252 -7.39 1.61 -15.26
CA ASP A 252 -8.53 2.02 -14.42
C ASP A 252 -8.41 3.48 -13.95
N HIS A 253 -7.21 4.07 -14.01
CA HIS A 253 -6.98 5.47 -13.67
C HIS A 253 -7.93 6.43 -14.43
N LEU A 254 -8.12 6.22 -15.74
CA LEU A 254 -9.00 7.06 -16.58
C LEU A 254 -10.48 6.88 -16.25
N VAL A 255 -10.86 5.72 -15.71
CA VAL A 255 -12.23 5.47 -15.22
C VAL A 255 -12.47 6.21 -13.91
N LEU A 256 -11.48 6.19 -13.02
CA LEU A 256 -11.55 6.85 -11.71
C LEU A 256 -11.49 8.37 -11.82
N TYR A 257 -10.68 8.89 -12.74
CA TYR A 257 -10.47 10.33 -12.94
C TYR A 257 -10.80 10.73 -14.37
N PRO A 258 -12.10 10.81 -14.75
CA PRO A 258 -12.52 11.06 -16.13
C PRO A 258 -12.19 12.47 -16.65
N HIS A 259 -11.71 13.36 -15.77
CA HIS A 259 -11.21 14.68 -16.14
C HIS A 259 -9.74 14.67 -16.58
N ILE A 260 -9.03 13.57 -16.32
CA ILE A 260 -7.67 13.34 -16.78
C ILE A 260 -7.74 12.61 -18.12
N SER A 261 -6.90 13.01 -19.08
CA SER A 261 -6.88 12.46 -20.43
C SER A 261 -5.44 12.18 -20.87
N LEU A 262 -5.26 11.19 -21.72
CA LEU A 262 -3.98 10.98 -22.40
C LEU A 262 -3.75 12.12 -23.41
N ASN A 263 -2.74 12.95 -23.17
CA ASN A 263 -2.37 14.09 -24.00
C ASN A 263 -1.37 13.75 -25.11
N GLY A 264 -0.84 12.53 -25.10
CA GLY A 264 0.08 12.03 -26.13
C GLY A 264 1.06 11.03 -25.53
N THR A 265 1.99 10.58 -26.37
CA THR A 265 3.12 9.76 -25.95
C THR A 265 4.42 10.35 -26.46
N ILE A 266 5.51 10.10 -25.73
CA ILE A 266 6.88 10.39 -26.16
C ILE A 266 7.72 9.13 -26.01
N GLU A 267 8.87 9.08 -26.67
CA GLU A 267 9.88 8.08 -26.33
C GLU A 267 10.89 8.67 -25.36
N VAL A 268 11.13 7.95 -24.26
CA VAL A 268 12.12 8.31 -23.25
C VAL A 268 13.22 7.25 -23.18
N THR A 269 14.41 7.65 -22.77
CA THR A 269 15.49 6.72 -22.45
C THR A 269 15.22 6.10 -21.08
N THR A 270 15.30 4.78 -21.01
CA THR A 270 15.19 4.04 -19.75
C THR A 270 16.55 3.50 -19.33
N ASP A 271 16.78 3.45 -18.02
CA ASP A 271 17.89 2.68 -17.45
C ASP A 271 17.56 2.25 -16.01
N THR A 272 18.36 1.35 -15.46
CA THR A 272 18.29 0.95 -14.05
C THR A 272 18.70 2.11 -13.16
N LEU A 273 18.06 2.27 -12.00
CA LEU A 273 18.42 3.32 -11.04
C LEU A 273 19.94 3.34 -10.70
N PRO A 274 20.62 2.20 -10.46
CA PRO A 274 22.07 2.19 -10.26
C PRO A 274 22.86 2.77 -11.43
N ALA A 275 22.46 2.48 -12.67
CA ALA A 275 23.14 2.99 -13.86
C ALA A 275 22.91 4.50 -14.05
N ILE A 276 21.69 4.99 -13.76
CA ILE A 276 21.39 6.43 -13.76
C ILE A 276 22.29 7.15 -12.76
N LEU A 277 22.36 6.69 -11.52
CA LEU A 277 23.21 7.32 -10.50
C LEU A 277 24.68 7.31 -10.91
N ALA A 278 25.18 6.18 -11.43
CA ALA A 278 26.56 6.05 -11.89
C ALA A 278 26.90 6.98 -13.07
N ALA A 279 26.00 7.13 -14.04
CA ALA A 279 26.19 7.99 -15.20
C ALA A 279 26.30 9.49 -14.83
N HIS A 280 25.74 9.86 -13.68
CA HIS A 280 25.78 11.22 -13.13
C HIS A 280 26.81 11.38 -12.01
N GLU A 281 27.74 10.43 -11.85
CA GLU A 281 28.80 10.46 -10.84
C GLU A 281 28.29 10.62 -9.39
N VAL A 282 27.07 10.13 -9.13
CA VAL A 282 26.47 10.15 -7.80
C VAL A 282 26.97 8.95 -7.01
N ASP A 283 27.49 9.19 -5.81
CA ASP A 283 27.73 8.13 -4.83
C ASP A 283 26.43 7.81 -4.06
N PRO A 284 25.86 6.61 -4.21
CA PRO A 284 24.65 6.23 -3.48
C PRO A 284 24.80 6.24 -1.96
N ALA A 285 26.02 6.15 -1.41
CA ALA A 285 26.24 6.15 0.03
C ALA A 285 25.81 7.45 0.72
N ASP A 286 25.77 8.56 -0.04
CA ASP A 286 25.29 9.86 0.41
C ASP A 286 23.77 9.93 0.57
N TYR A 287 23.03 8.92 0.08
CA TYR A 287 21.57 8.89 0.05
C TYR A 287 21.06 7.63 0.74
N ASN A 288 20.09 7.79 1.63
CA ASN A 288 19.55 6.67 2.40
C ASN A 288 18.02 6.59 2.39
N VAL A 289 17.35 7.44 1.62
CA VAL A 289 15.92 7.34 1.39
C VAL A 289 15.67 7.30 -0.12
N LEU A 290 14.89 6.32 -0.55
CA LEU A 290 14.33 6.26 -1.90
C LEU A 290 12.88 6.72 -1.83
N ALA A 291 12.51 7.75 -2.59
CA ALA A 291 11.15 8.17 -2.83
C ALA A 291 10.76 7.82 -4.27
N MET A 292 9.58 7.24 -4.47
CA MET A 292 9.07 6.92 -5.81
C MET A 292 7.60 7.33 -5.93
N ASP A 293 7.30 8.13 -6.94
CA ASP A 293 5.95 8.49 -7.37
C ASP A 293 5.92 8.42 -8.90
N THR A 294 5.78 7.19 -9.42
CA THR A 294 5.99 6.90 -10.84
C THR A 294 4.77 6.30 -11.50
N GLN A 295 3.62 6.40 -10.83
CA GLN A 295 2.33 6.09 -11.41
C GLN A 295 2.31 4.67 -11.99
N GLY A 296 2.70 3.70 -11.17
CA GLY A 296 2.65 2.26 -11.48
C GLY A 296 3.97 1.61 -11.87
N ALA A 297 5.01 2.38 -12.15
CA ALA A 297 6.33 1.87 -12.55
C ALA A 297 7.23 1.43 -11.38
N GLU A 298 6.77 1.54 -10.13
CA GLU A 298 7.55 1.31 -8.90
C GLU A 298 8.17 -0.09 -8.89
N ARG A 299 7.38 -1.11 -9.26
CA ARG A 299 7.87 -2.51 -9.36
C ARG A 299 9.00 -2.66 -10.38
N MET A 300 8.94 -1.93 -11.49
CA MET A 300 9.96 -1.97 -12.55
C MET A 300 11.28 -1.38 -12.02
N ILE A 301 11.19 -0.23 -11.35
CA ILE A 301 12.33 0.46 -10.74
C ILE A 301 12.97 -0.40 -9.66
N LEU A 302 12.18 -0.93 -8.73
CA LEU A 302 12.67 -1.80 -7.65
C LEU A 302 13.34 -3.07 -8.19
N SER A 303 12.77 -3.68 -9.25
CA SER A 303 13.37 -4.84 -9.91
C SER A 303 14.74 -4.52 -10.53
N GLY A 304 14.95 -3.28 -10.99
CA GLY A 304 16.23 -2.80 -11.52
C GLY A 304 17.24 -2.35 -10.47
N CYS A 305 16.85 -2.20 -9.19
CA CYS A 305 17.74 -1.67 -8.15
C CYS A 305 18.83 -2.67 -7.72
N GLY A 306 18.53 -3.96 -7.68
CA GLY A 306 19.49 -5.00 -7.25
C GLY A 306 20.11 -4.70 -5.88
N THR A 307 21.45 -4.68 -5.80
CA THR A 307 22.19 -4.43 -4.55
C THR A 307 22.09 -2.99 -4.04
N LEU A 308 21.65 -2.04 -4.88
CA LEU A 308 21.44 -0.65 -4.47
C LEU A 308 20.43 -0.51 -3.33
N LEU A 309 19.45 -1.43 -3.24
CA LEU A 309 18.47 -1.45 -2.13
C LEU A 309 19.14 -1.52 -0.75
N ALA A 310 20.35 -2.08 -0.66
CA ALA A 310 21.09 -2.16 0.59
C ALA A 310 21.70 -0.80 1.04
N GLN A 311 21.65 0.24 0.20
CA GLN A 311 22.09 1.59 0.55
C GLN A 311 20.99 2.39 1.26
N PHE A 312 19.73 2.08 0.98
CA PHE A 312 18.60 2.79 1.57
C PHE A 312 18.27 2.26 2.97
N ASP A 313 18.01 3.18 3.89
CA ASP A 313 17.44 2.90 5.20
C ASP A 313 15.90 2.92 5.13
N ALA A 314 15.32 3.65 4.17
CA ALA A 314 13.88 3.70 3.95
C ALA A 314 13.47 3.85 2.48
N VAL A 315 12.26 3.38 2.16
CA VAL A 315 11.59 3.60 0.88
C VAL A 315 10.21 4.20 1.14
N VAL A 316 9.92 5.36 0.55
CA VAL A 316 8.56 5.89 0.44
C VAL A 316 8.11 5.69 -1.00
N THR A 317 6.92 5.15 -1.21
CA THR A 317 6.45 4.85 -2.56
C THR A 317 4.95 5.00 -2.68
N GLU A 318 4.50 5.48 -3.83
CA GLU A 318 3.12 5.25 -4.26
C GLU A 318 2.87 3.72 -4.31
N ALA A 319 1.68 3.32 -3.88
CA ALA A 319 1.26 1.94 -3.74
C ALA A 319 -0.09 1.74 -4.44
N ASN A 320 -0.08 0.91 -5.48
CA ASN A 320 -1.28 0.48 -6.17
C ASN A 320 -1.90 -0.75 -5.50
N TYR A 321 -3.21 -0.73 -5.27
CA TYR A 321 -4.00 -1.88 -4.81
C TYR A 321 -4.87 -2.45 -5.93
N ALA A 322 -5.12 -1.66 -6.97
CA ALA A 322 -5.75 -2.10 -8.22
C ALA A 322 -4.85 -1.79 -9.42
N GLU A 323 -5.23 -2.25 -10.60
CA GLU A 323 -4.46 -2.05 -11.83
C GLU A 323 -4.80 -0.71 -12.48
N LEU A 324 -4.35 0.39 -11.85
CA LEU A 324 -4.58 1.74 -12.36
C LEU A 324 -3.85 2.00 -13.68
N TYR A 325 -2.72 1.33 -13.87
CA TYR A 325 -1.91 1.31 -15.08
C TYR A 325 -1.67 -0.13 -15.50
N GLU A 326 -1.65 -0.39 -16.81
CA GLU A 326 -1.53 -1.74 -17.37
C GLU A 326 -0.28 -2.46 -16.85
N GLY A 327 -0.47 -3.61 -16.18
CA GLY A 327 0.64 -4.41 -15.64
C GLY A 327 1.44 -3.75 -14.51
N CYS A 328 0.91 -2.70 -13.88
CA CYS A 328 1.56 -2.06 -12.74
C CYS A 328 1.77 -3.05 -11.59
N GLY A 329 2.86 -2.85 -10.84
CA GLY A 329 3.02 -3.57 -9.58
C GLY A 329 1.95 -3.15 -8.59
N ARG A 330 1.40 -4.12 -7.86
CA ARG A 330 0.55 -3.85 -6.70
C ARG A 330 1.40 -3.89 -5.43
N LEU A 331 0.85 -3.42 -4.31
CA LEU A 331 1.57 -3.38 -3.03
C LEU A 331 2.25 -4.72 -2.67
N ALA A 332 1.58 -5.85 -2.91
CA ALA A 332 2.15 -7.17 -2.68
C ALA A 332 3.41 -7.43 -3.53
N ASP A 333 3.47 -6.93 -4.77
CA ASP A 333 4.68 -7.02 -5.60
C ASP A 333 5.83 -6.18 -5.05
N LEU A 334 5.53 -5.04 -4.42
CA LEU A 334 6.54 -4.21 -3.76
C LEU A 334 7.07 -4.91 -2.51
N ASP A 335 6.18 -5.51 -1.71
CA ASP A 335 6.56 -6.33 -0.55
C ASP A 335 7.48 -7.49 -0.97
N ASP A 336 7.13 -8.20 -2.05
CA ASP A 336 7.90 -9.34 -2.57
C ASP A 336 9.32 -8.92 -3.01
N LEU A 337 9.53 -7.65 -3.40
CA LEU A 337 10.83 -7.10 -3.76
C LEU A 337 11.60 -6.49 -2.56
N LEU A 338 10.90 -5.88 -1.60
CA LEU A 338 11.53 -5.13 -0.51
C LEU A 338 11.82 -6.00 0.72
N VAL A 339 10.92 -6.91 1.08
CA VAL A 339 11.04 -7.77 2.28
C VAL A 339 12.33 -8.60 2.26
N PRO A 340 12.73 -9.25 1.13
CA PRO A 340 13.99 -10.00 1.08
C PRO A 340 15.24 -9.14 1.34
N HIS A 341 15.14 -7.83 1.16
CA HIS A 341 16.22 -6.87 1.43
C HIS A 341 16.17 -6.30 2.86
N GLY A 342 15.33 -6.86 3.74
CA GLY A 342 15.22 -6.49 5.15
C GLY A 342 14.29 -5.30 5.42
N PHE A 343 13.52 -4.87 4.42
CA PHE A 343 12.52 -3.82 4.60
C PHE A 343 11.24 -4.39 5.22
N GLU A 344 10.69 -3.65 6.17
CA GLU A 344 9.36 -3.86 6.72
C GLU A 344 8.47 -2.69 6.34
N ARG A 345 7.23 -2.99 5.95
CA ARG A 345 6.22 -1.97 5.69
C ARG A 345 5.63 -1.47 7.00
N VAL A 346 6.07 -0.31 7.45
CA VAL A 346 5.69 0.23 8.76
C VAL A 346 4.43 1.08 8.68
N GLU A 347 4.20 1.80 7.58
CA GLU A 347 3.03 2.67 7.38
C GLU A 347 2.42 2.48 5.98
N GLU A 348 1.11 2.70 5.89
CA GLU A 348 0.37 2.78 4.62
C GLU A 348 -0.84 3.70 4.79
N ILE A 349 -1.21 4.43 3.74
CA ILE A 349 -2.40 5.28 3.73
C ILE A 349 -3.06 5.26 2.35
N SER A 350 -4.40 5.30 2.31
CA SER A 350 -5.18 5.45 1.07
C SER A 350 -6.26 6.53 1.26
N PRO A 351 -5.87 7.80 1.47
CA PRO A 351 -6.78 8.85 1.92
C PRO A 351 -7.79 9.29 0.86
N HIS A 352 -7.40 9.28 -0.42
CA HIS A 352 -8.22 9.77 -1.52
C HIS A 352 -9.12 8.68 -2.12
N HIS A 353 -8.58 7.49 -2.34
CA HIS A 353 -9.31 6.38 -2.95
C HIS A 353 -8.78 5.04 -2.43
N HIS A 354 -9.56 3.97 -2.52
CA HIS A 354 -9.14 2.66 -2.00
C HIS A 354 -8.12 1.95 -2.92
N SER A 355 -8.07 2.30 -4.20
CA SER A 355 -7.27 1.58 -5.19
C SER A 355 -5.79 1.96 -5.21
N TRP A 356 -5.40 3.02 -4.50
CA TRP A 356 -4.03 3.51 -4.44
C TRP A 356 -3.78 4.28 -3.14
N GLY A 357 -2.53 4.66 -2.90
CA GLY A 357 -2.11 5.49 -1.78
C GLY A 357 -0.60 5.44 -1.63
N ASP A 358 -0.09 5.64 -0.42
CA ASP A 358 1.36 5.58 -0.16
C ASP A 358 1.68 4.47 0.83
N ALA A 359 2.87 3.91 0.68
CA ALA A 359 3.48 2.99 1.62
C ALA A 359 4.86 3.50 2.06
N PHE A 360 5.20 3.24 3.32
CA PHE A 360 6.51 3.53 3.87
C PHE A 360 7.16 2.26 4.41
N TYR A 361 8.36 2.00 3.93
CA TYR A 361 9.17 0.86 4.27
C TYR A 361 10.43 1.31 5.00
N VAL A 362 10.78 0.62 6.07
CA VAL A 362 12.02 0.86 6.82
C VAL A 362 12.84 -0.40 6.86
N ARG A 363 14.13 -0.29 6.59
CA ARG A 363 15.04 -1.43 6.62
C ARG A 363 15.52 -1.68 8.03
N HIS A 364 15.15 -2.83 8.59
CA HIS A 364 15.73 -3.30 9.81
C HIS A 364 17.08 -3.94 9.47
N ARG A 365 18.17 -3.26 9.86
CA ARG A 365 19.51 -3.86 9.88
C ARG A 365 19.51 -4.96 10.93
N HIS A 366 18.99 -6.12 10.57
CA HIS A 366 19.20 -7.32 11.36
C HIS A 366 20.72 -7.47 11.48
N SER A 367 21.20 -7.42 12.72
CA SER A 367 22.51 -8.00 13.02
C SER A 367 22.36 -9.46 12.62
N ILE A 368 22.97 -9.85 11.51
CA ILE A 368 23.06 -11.28 11.17
C ILE A 368 23.70 -11.92 12.41
N PRO A 369 23.06 -12.91 13.05
CA PRO A 369 23.64 -13.60 14.19
C PRO A 369 24.97 -14.27 13.84
#